data_AF-A0A2V6H0R6-F1
#
_entry.id   AF-A0A2V6H0R6-F1
#
_cell.length_a   1.000
_cell.length_b   1.000
_cell.length_c   1.000
_cell.angle_alpha   90.00
_cell.angle_beta   90.00
_cell.angle_gamma   90.00
#
_symmetry.space_group_name_H-M   'P 1'
#
loop_
_entity.id
_entity.type
_entity.pdbx_description
1 polymer ?
#
loop_
_entity_poly.entity_id
_entity_poly.type
_entity_poly.pdbx_seq_one_letter_code
_entity_poly.pdbx_strand_id
1 'polypeptide(L)'
;MDLPFEQFPALSAIKICRHVFVQRVPGVDVSHDKAEMLERLDAAHREIRNATGFGAWPLFTVKQVHGNKIAVIDEVGLALPADRGRSGAASLAGREFPACDGIITNQRGVALGIYVADCCGVYIVDPTTPAIGLLHSGRKGTELGVVTNAIRQMIERFGSDPASMIVQLSPCIRPPHYGVDFAAEIIRQCRALDVQHIHDSGTCTACDLGRYYSYRAEKGKTGRMLAVLGMT
;
A
#
# COMPACT_ATOMS: atom_id res chain seq x y z
N MET A 1 21.69 -10.49 9.70
CA MET A 1 20.61 -9.78 10.42
C MET A 1 19.32 -10.17 9.74
N ASP A 2 18.32 -10.62 10.48
CA ASP A 2 17.00 -10.87 9.89
C ASP A 2 16.38 -9.53 9.49
N LEU A 3 15.95 -9.44 8.24
CA LEU A 3 15.37 -8.23 7.68
C LEU A 3 13.94 -8.03 8.25
N PRO A 4 13.58 -6.84 8.75
CA PRO A 4 12.31 -6.62 9.44
C PRO A 4 11.16 -6.47 8.43
N PHE A 5 10.56 -7.58 8.05
CA PHE A 5 9.36 -7.59 7.22
C PHE A 5 8.43 -8.74 7.57
N GLU A 6 7.18 -8.63 7.15
CA GLU A 6 6.22 -9.74 7.21
C GLU A 6 5.51 -9.94 5.87
N GLN A 7 4.96 -11.14 5.73
CA GLN A 7 4.11 -11.53 4.63
C GLN A 7 2.82 -12.12 5.19
N PHE A 8 1.72 -11.77 4.55
CA PHE A 8 0.39 -12.23 4.94
C PHE A 8 0.07 -13.59 4.28
N PRO A 9 -0.36 -14.61 5.03
CA PRO A 9 -0.67 -15.94 4.50
C PRO A 9 -1.69 -15.93 3.34
N ALA A 10 -2.70 -15.05 3.42
CA ALA A 10 -3.72 -14.91 2.40
C ALA A 10 -3.15 -14.54 1.01
N LEU A 11 -2.12 -13.68 0.99
CA LEU A 11 -1.46 -13.28 -0.24
C LEU A 11 -0.33 -14.25 -0.63
N SER A 12 0.37 -14.84 0.35
CA SER A 12 1.44 -15.83 0.08
C SER A 12 0.91 -17.10 -0.59
N ALA A 13 -0.38 -17.41 -0.42
CA ALA A 13 -1.04 -18.52 -1.10
C ALA A 13 -1.33 -18.24 -2.60
N ILE A 14 -1.27 -16.97 -3.04
CA ILE A 14 -1.61 -16.55 -4.39
C ILE A 14 -0.36 -16.57 -5.28
N LYS A 15 -0.37 -17.38 -6.34
CA LYS A 15 0.81 -17.57 -7.21
C LYS A 15 1.12 -16.39 -8.14
N ILE A 16 0.15 -15.50 -8.35
CA ILE A 16 0.28 -14.41 -9.34
C ILE A 16 0.87 -13.13 -8.75
N CYS A 17 1.18 -13.07 -7.45
CA CYS A 17 1.70 -11.85 -6.85
C CYS A 17 2.86 -12.10 -5.89
N ARG A 18 3.65 -11.06 -5.68
CA ARG A 18 4.57 -10.90 -4.55
C ARG A 18 4.04 -9.77 -3.69
N HIS A 19 4.24 -9.88 -2.39
CA HIS A 19 3.95 -8.82 -1.44
C HIS A 19 4.96 -8.83 -0.30
N VAL A 20 5.11 -7.67 0.32
CA VAL A 20 5.83 -7.51 1.58
C VAL A 20 5.25 -6.34 2.35
N PHE A 21 5.25 -6.44 3.68
CA PHE A 21 5.04 -5.32 4.57
C PHE A 21 6.30 -5.12 5.40
N VAL A 22 7.05 -4.07 5.09
CA VAL A 22 8.28 -3.72 5.79
C VAL A 22 7.94 -3.14 7.16
N GLN A 23 8.55 -3.70 8.19
CA GLN A 23 8.35 -3.33 9.59
C GLN A 23 9.34 -2.25 10.03
N ARG A 24 9.33 -1.91 11.32
CA ARG A 24 10.28 -0.95 11.89
C ARG A 24 11.72 -1.37 11.62
N VAL A 25 12.51 -0.46 11.06
CA VAL A 25 13.95 -0.62 10.89
C VAL A 25 14.66 -0.25 12.21
N PRO A 26 15.41 -1.18 12.82
CA PRO A 26 16.07 -0.93 14.10
C PRO A 26 17.22 0.09 13.94
N GLY A 27 17.48 0.86 15.00
CA GLY A 27 18.62 1.79 15.05
C GLY A 27 18.48 3.09 14.24
N VAL A 28 17.33 3.32 13.60
CA VAL A 28 17.04 4.56 12.87
C VAL A 28 16.50 5.63 13.84
N ASP A 29 17.13 6.81 13.86
CA ASP A 29 16.59 7.98 14.56
C ASP A 29 15.32 8.48 13.85
N VAL A 30 14.22 8.56 14.62
CA VAL A 30 12.89 8.92 14.11
C VAL A 30 12.49 10.38 14.38
N SER A 31 13.42 11.19 14.88
CA SER A 31 13.15 12.56 15.32
C SER A 31 13.05 13.62 14.20
N HIS A 32 13.00 13.18 12.94
CA HIS A 32 13.02 14.01 11.73
C HIS A 32 11.65 14.18 11.07
N ASP A 33 11.55 15.10 10.10
CA ASP A 33 10.35 15.26 9.30
C ASP A 33 10.14 14.06 8.34
N LYS A 34 8.96 13.99 7.71
CA LYS A 34 8.60 12.86 6.84
C LYS A 34 9.58 12.67 5.67
N ALA A 35 10.05 13.75 5.04
CA ALA A 35 10.88 13.65 3.86
C ALA A 35 12.26 13.09 4.21
N GLU A 36 12.88 13.66 5.25
CA GLU A 36 14.17 13.17 5.76
C GLU A 36 14.05 11.75 6.32
N MET A 37 12.94 11.41 6.99
CA MET A 37 12.70 10.03 7.45
C MET A 37 12.66 9.02 6.30
N LEU A 38 12.05 9.36 5.17
CA LEU A 38 12.01 8.47 4.00
C LEU A 38 13.39 8.31 3.37
N GLU A 39 14.20 9.36 3.33
CA GLU A 39 15.59 9.29 2.85
C GLU A 39 16.43 8.35 3.72
N ARG A 40 16.33 8.48 5.06
CA ARG A 40 17.03 7.62 6.02
C ARG A 40 16.62 6.15 5.93
N LEU A 41 15.36 5.89 5.55
CA LEU A 41 14.83 4.53 5.42
C LEU A 41 15.08 3.91 4.03
N ASP A 42 15.49 4.68 3.02
CA ASP A 42 15.59 4.20 1.62
C ASP A 42 16.51 2.99 1.48
N ALA A 43 17.70 3.03 2.12
CA ALA A 43 18.66 1.94 2.04
C ALA A 43 18.09 0.62 2.57
N ALA A 44 17.48 0.65 3.76
CA ALA A 44 16.86 -0.52 4.38
C ALA A 44 15.65 -1.02 3.58
N HIS A 45 14.78 -0.11 3.13
CA HIS A 45 13.64 -0.45 2.28
C HIS A 45 14.08 -1.08 0.95
N ARG A 46 15.16 -0.59 0.34
CA ARG A 46 15.72 -1.14 -0.89
C ARG A 46 16.33 -2.52 -0.66
N GLU A 47 17.07 -2.71 0.42
CA GLU A 47 17.62 -4.02 0.80
C GLU A 47 16.51 -5.06 0.98
N ILE A 48 15.43 -4.71 1.68
CA ILE A 48 14.29 -5.61 1.89
C ILE A 48 13.57 -5.90 0.58
N ARG A 49 13.36 -4.90 -0.29
CA ARG A 49 12.80 -5.14 -1.63
C ARG A 49 13.69 -6.06 -2.47
N ASN A 50 15.01 -5.90 -2.40
CA ASN A 50 15.93 -6.79 -3.12
C ASN A 50 15.81 -8.22 -2.60
N ALA A 51 15.84 -8.42 -1.28
CA ALA A 51 15.73 -9.73 -0.64
C ALA A 51 14.37 -10.43 -0.88
N THR A 52 13.31 -9.65 -1.08
CA THR A 52 11.94 -10.16 -1.30
C THR A 52 11.54 -10.24 -2.79
N GLY A 53 12.52 -10.13 -3.70
CA GLY A 53 12.30 -10.36 -5.12
C GLY A 53 11.70 -9.18 -5.89
N PHE A 54 11.74 -7.97 -5.34
CA PHE A 54 11.32 -6.73 -6.02
C PHE A 54 12.48 -5.91 -6.57
N GLY A 55 13.74 -6.30 -6.33
CA GLY A 55 14.91 -5.49 -6.67
C GLY A 55 15.06 -5.13 -8.14
N ALA A 56 14.63 -6.02 -9.05
CA ALA A 56 14.66 -5.79 -10.49
C ALA A 56 13.42 -5.05 -11.02
N TRP A 57 12.39 -4.83 -10.18
CA TRP A 57 11.12 -4.27 -10.62
C TRP A 57 11.09 -2.76 -10.38
N PRO A 58 10.59 -1.95 -11.36
CA PRO A 58 10.32 -0.54 -11.11
C PRO A 58 9.29 -0.40 -9.98
N LEU A 59 9.66 0.37 -8.95
CA LEU A 59 8.74 0.75 -7.88
C LEU A 59 8.01 2.03 -8.26
N PHE A 60 6.69 1.95 -8.19
CA PHE A 60 5.77 3.07 -8.33
C PHE A 60 5.12 3.39 -6.99
N THR A 61 5.17 4.64 -6.57
CA THR A 61 4.59 5.13 -5.32
C THR A 61 3.55 6.21 -5.58
N VAL A 62 2.87 6.66 -4.52
CA VAL A 62 1.95 7.79 -4.57
C VAL A 62 2.33 8.83 -3.53
N LYS A 63 2.20 10.11 -3.88
CA LYS A 63 2.26 11.22 -2.92
C LYS A 63 0.93 11.28 -2.17
N GLN A 64 0.84 10.50 -1.10
CA GLN A 64 -0.33 10.31 -0.24
C GLN A 64 -0.82 11.63 0.36
N VAL A 65 -2.09 11.97 0.12
CA VAL A 65 -2.75 13.20 0.61
C VAL A 65 -3.96 12.89 1.49
N HIS A 66 -4.15 11.63 1.88
CA HIS A 66 -5.30 11.12 2.63
C HIS A 66 -6.64 11.39 1.92
N GLY A 67 -6.61 11.41 0.58
CA GLY A 67 -7.78 11.46 -0.29
C GLY A 67 -8.26 10.07 -0.69
N ASN A 68 -9.01 10.00 -1.79
CA ASN A 68 -9.50 8.74 -2.36
C ASN A 68 -9.07 8.51 -3.82
N LYS A 69 -8.17 9.35 -4.36
CA LYS A 69 -7.75 9.26 -5.76
C LYS A 69 -6.82 8.07 -5.96
N ILE A 70 -7.08 7.31 -7.02
CA ILE A 70 -6.34 6.11 -7.40
C ILE A 70 -5.54 6.40 -8.68
N ALA A 71 -4.25 6.11 -8.65
CA ALA A 71 -3.39 6.10 -9.82
C ALA A 71 -3.54 4.76 -10.54
N VAL A 72 -3.38 4.77 -11.87
CA VAL A 72 -3.44 3.56 -12.70
C VAL A 72 -2.12 3.45 -13.45
N ILE A 73 -1.50 2.27 -13.41
CA ILE A 73 -0.38 1.94 -14.28
C ILE A 73 -0.92 1.08 -15.41
N ASP A 74 -0.89 1.61 -16.63
CA ASP A 74 -1.16 0.90 -17.88
C ASP A 74 0.13 0.75 -18.71
N GLU A 75 0.11 -0.03 -19.79
CA GLU A 75 1.25 -0.20 -20.70
C GLU A 75 1.85 1.13 -21.18
N VAL A 76 1.02 2.17 -21.34
CA VAL A 76 1.42 3.51 -21.76
C VAL A 76 2.28 4.20 -20.70
N GLY A 77 2.05 3.92 -19.41
CA GLY A 77 2.86 4.41 -18.30
C GLY A 77 4.24 3.77 -18.14
N LEU A 78 4.49 2.61 -18.77
CA LEU A 78 5.77 1.88 -18.70
C LEU A 78 6.71 2.19 -19.87
N ALA A 79 6.17 2.62 -21.02
CA ALA A 79 6.90 2.78 -22.28
C ALA A 79 7.35 4.21 -22.60
N LEU A 80 6.97 5.23 -21.83
CA LEU A 80 7.31 6.62 -22.17
C LEU A 80 8.64 7.05 -21.53
N PRO A 81 9.59 7.60 -22.31
CA PRO A 81 10.66 8.41 -21.76
C PRO A 81 10.07 9.59 -20.99
N ALA A 82 10.79 10.08 -19.99
CA ALA A 82 10.39 11.17 -19.14
C ALA A 82 10.25 12.53 -19.85
N ASP A 83 9.24 12.72 -20.70
CA ASP A 83 8.77 14.05 -21.08
C ASP A 83 7.37 14.06 -21.73
N ARG A 84 6.65 15.17 -21.51
CA ARG A 84 5.41 15.65 -22.15
C ARG A 84 4.05 15.28 -21.53
N GLY A 85 3.69 16.03 -20.49
CA GLY A 85 2.62 17.03 -20.63
C GLY A 85 1.17 16.55 -20.82
N ARG A 86 0.75 15.41 -20.28
CA ARG A 86 -0.69 15.09 -20.11
C ARG A 86 -1.09 15.17 -18.64
N SER A 87 -2.11 15.99 -18.36
CA SER A 87 -2.69 16.14 -17.03
C SER A 87 -3.22 14.79 -16.52
N GLY A 88 -2.53 14.23 -15.53
CA GLY A 88 -2.90 12.96 -14.89
C GLY A 88 -1.94 11.79 -15.15
N ALA A 89 -1.03 11.90 -16.12
CA ALA A 89 0.09 10.97 -16.28
C ALA A 89 1.18 11.32 -15.27
N ALA A 90 1.84 10.31 -14.70
CA ALA A 90 3.00 10.49 -13.85
C ALA A 90 4.00 11.45 -14.52
N SER A 91 4.62 12.32 -13.74
CA SER A 91 5.91 12.88 -14.13
C SER A 91 6.85 11.67 -14.26
N LEU A 92 7.05 11.15 -15.47
CA LEU A 92 7.86 9.97 -15.76
C LEU A 92 9.33 10.09 -15.31
N ALA A 93 9.77 11.27 -14.84
CA ALA A 93 11.04 11.47 -14.15
C ALA A 93 11.07 10.92 -12.71
N GLY A 94 9.91 10.76 -12.07
CA GLY A 94 9.78 10.23 -10.73
C GLY A 94 8.58 9.28 -10.71
N ARG A 95 8.83 7.99 -10.49
CA ARG A 95 7.80 6.93 -10.41
C ARG A 95 6.87 7.10 -9.19
N GLU A 96 6.49 8.34 -8.86
CA GLU A 96 5.59 8.75 -7.81
C GLU A 96 4.42 9.53 -8.41
N PHE A 97 3.19 9.04 -8.21
CA PHE A 97 1.99 9.72 -8.68
C PHE A 97 1.56 10.82 -7.70
N PRO A 98 1.35 12.07 -8.15
CA PRO A 98 0.98 13.17 -7.26
C PRO A 98 -0.46 13.06 -6.76
N ALA A 99 -0.69 13.43 -5.49
CA ALA A 99 -2.01 13.60 -4.87
C ALA A 99 -2.95 12.39 -5.04
N CYS A 100 -2.40 11.19 -4.86
CA CYS A 100 -3.13 9.92 -4.91
C CYS A 100 -2.87 9.15 -3.61
N ASP A 101 -3.79 8.25 -3.27
CA ASP A 101 -3.71 7.42 -2.07
C ASP A 101 -3.82 5.92 -2.39
N GLY A 102 -3.75 5.55 -3.65
CA GLY A 102 -3.64 4.16 -4.05
C GLY A 102 -3.19 4.02 -5.50
N ILE A 103 -2.74 2.82 -5.85
CA ILE A 103 -2.34 2.45 -7.21
C ILE A 103 -3.03 1.15 -7.56
N ILE A 104 -3.55 1.04 -8.79
CA ILE A 104 -4.04 -0.22 -9.36
C ILE A 104 -3.36 -0.49 -10.70
N THR A 105 -3.22 -1.76 -11.07
CA THR A 105 -2.66 -2.17 -12.36
C THR A 105 -3.00 -3.61 -12.72
N ASN A 106 -3.01 -3.91 -14.02
CA ASN A 106 -2.99 -5.27 -14.57
C ASN A 106 -1.64 -5.60 -15.23
N GLN A 107 -0.60 -4.80 -14.97
CA GLN A 107 0.74 -4.98 -15.52
C GLN A 107 1.59 -5.88 -14.63
N ARG A 108 2.37 -6.77 -15.25
CA ARG A 108 3.32 -7.66 -14.56
C ARG A 108 4.69 -7.00 -14.42
N GLY A 109 5.49 -7.46 -13.47
CA GLY A 109 6.87 -7.02 -13.31
C GLY A 109 7.02 -5.58 -12.80
N VAL A 110 5.97 -5.00 -12.20
CA VAL A 110 5.99 -3.69 -11.56
C VAL A 110 5.69 -3.83 -10.07
N ALA A 111 6.32 -2.99 -9.25
CA ALA A 111 6.06 -2.93 -7.82
C ALA A 111 5.26 -1.68 -7.47
N LEU A 112 4.16 -1.84 -6.74
CA LEU A 112 3.39 -0.76 -6.14
C LEU A 112 3.90 -0.54 -4.71
N GLY A 113 4.04 0.71 -4.28
CA GLY A 113 4.51 1.05 -2.93
C GLY A 113 3.68 2.15 -2.27
N ILE A 114 3.38 1.96 -0.99
CA ILE A 114 2.79 3.01 -0.14
C ILE A 114 3.49 3.02 1.22
N TYR A 115 3.54 4.20 1.85
CA TYR A 115 4.13 4.38 3.17
C TYR A 115 3.06 4.54 4.23
N VAL A 116 3.18 3.83 5.35
CA VAL A 116 2.22 3.93 6.46
C VAL A 116 2.91 4.07 7.80
N ALA A 117 2.26 4.80 8.69
CA ALA A 117 2.47 4.75 10.13
C ALA A 117 1.08 5.01 10.71
N ASP A 118 0.49 3.99 11.33
CA ASP A 118 -0.91 3.90 11.76
C ASP A 118 -1.97 3.70 10.67
N CYS A 119 -1.92 4.36 9.51
CA CYS A 119 -2.94 4.13 8.47
C CYS A 119 -2.89 2.70 7.91
N CYS A 120 -4.02 2.18 7.43
CA CYS A 120 -4.05 0.83 6.85
C CYS A 120 -3.45 0.83 5.44
N GLY A 121 -2.50 -0.08 5.19
CA GLY A 121 -2.22 -0.54 3.83
C GLY A 121 -3.24 -1.60 3.44
N VAL A 122 -3.92 -1.41 2.32
CA VAL A 122 -4.93 -2.34 1.79
C VAL A 122 -4.41 -2.91 0.49
N TYR A 123 -4.18 -4.22 0.48
CA TYR A 123 -3.76 -4.99 -0.67
C TYR A 123 -5.00 -5.61 -1.31
N ILE A 124 -5.15 -5.49 -2.61
CA ILE A 124 -6.23 -6.09 -3.39
C ILE A 124 -5.57 -6.91 -4.50
N VAL A 125 -5.96 -8.18 -4.61
CA VAL A 125 -5.50 -9.08 -5.66
C VAL A 125 -6.71 -9.76 -6.27
N ASP A 126 -6.90 -9.59 -7.58
CA ASP A 126 -7.81 -10.40 -8.37
C ASP A 126 -6.98 -11.48 -9.10
N PRO A 127 -7.08 -12.76 -8.71
CA PRO A 127 -6.37 -13.85 -9.38
C PRO A 127 -7.08 -14.34 -10.65
N THR A 128 -8.37 -14.07 -10.81
CA THR A 128 -9.21 -14.58 -11.91
C THR A 128 -9.05 -13.70 -13.14
N THR A 129 -9.12 -12.39 -12.94
CA THR A 129 -8.85 -11.35 -13.92
C THR A 129 -7.61 -10.59 -13.45
N PRO A 130 -6.39 -11.07 -13.75
CA PRO A 130 -5.16 -10.67 -13.07
C PRO A 130 -4.97 -9.16 -12.97
N ALA A 131 -5.24 -8.64 -11.79
CA ALA A 131 -5.10 -7.24 -11.45
C ALA A 131 -4.79 -7.09 -9.96
N ILE A 132 -4.07 -6.03 -9.63
CA ILE A 132 -3.66 -5.75 -8.25
C ILE A 132 -3.90 -4.29 -7.90
N GLY A 133 -4.11 -4.04 -6.61
CA GLY A 133 -4.26 -2.71 -6.03
C GLY A 133 -3.54 -2.60 -4.69
N LEU A 134 -2.88 -1.47 -4.46
CA LEU A 134 -2.26 -1.15 -3.17
C LEU A 134 -2.66 0.26 -2.73
N LEU A 135 -3.35 0.34 -1.59
CA LEU A 135 -4.05 1.54 -1.15
C LEU A 135 -3.66 1.95 0.26
N HIS A 136 -3.47 3.25 0.45
CA HIS A 136 -3.34 3.90 1.73
C HIS A 136 -4.71 4.36 2.23
N SER A 137 -5.20 3.74 3.30
CA SER A 137 -6.49 4.05 3.91
C SER A 137 -6.33 4.44 5.38
N GLY A 138 -6.15 5.75 5.61
CA GLY A 138 -6.29 6.37 6.94
C GLY A 138 -7.75 6.79 7.22
N ARG A 139 -7.99 7.53 8.31
CA ARG A 139 -9.35 8.03 8.66
C ARG A 139 -10.05 8.72 7.48
N LYS A 140 -9.44 9.80 6.96
CA LYS A 140 -10.03 10.61 5.88
C LYS A 140 -10.21 9.82 4.57
N GLY A 141 -9.22 9.00 4.19
CA GLY A 141 -9.31 8.17 2.98
C GLY A 141 -10.42 7.13 3.08
N THR A 142 -10.61 6.54 4.26
CA THR A 142 -11.69 5.60 4.55
C THR A 142 -13.05 6.29 4.50
N GLU A 143 -13.20 7.46 5.12
CA GLU A 143 -14.42 8.29 5.05
C GLU A 143 -14.78 8.68 3.60
N LEU A 144 -13.77 8.94 2.76
CA LEU A 144 -13.93 9.25 1.34
C LEU A 144 -14.10 8.00 0.45
N GLY A 145 -14.08 6.79 1.03
CA GLY A 145 -14.27 5.52 0.31
C GLY A 145 -13.13 5.19 -0.65
N VAL A 146 -11.86 5.38 -0.27
CA VAL A 146 -10.70 5.05 -1.12
C VAL A 146 -10.69 3.59 -1.58
N VAL A 147 -11.06 2.66 -0.71
CA VAL A 147 -11.15 1.23 -1.03
C VAL A 147 -12.31 0.95 -1.98
N THR A 148 -13.49 1.51 -1.70
CA THR A 148 -14.65 1.46 -2.60
C THR A 148 -14.31 1.99 -3.99
N ASN A 149 -13.61 3.12 -4.08
CA ASN A 149 -13.20 3.72 -5.35
C ASN A 149 -12.23 2.83 -6.12
N ALA A 150 -11.24 2.24 -5.44
CA ALA A 150 -10.30 1.33 -6.07
C ALA A 150 -10.97 0.06 -6.62
N ILE A 151 -11.84 -0.58 -5.84
CA ILE A 151 -12.57 -1.78 -6.30
C ILE A 151 -13.44 -1.44 -7.51
N ARG A 152 -14.18 -0.33 -7.48
CA ARG A 152 -14.96 0.14 -8.64
C ARG A 152 -14.10 0.35 -9.87
N GLN A 153 -12.93 0.99 -9.72
CA GLN A 153 -12.03 1.17 -10.85
C GLN A 153 -11.42 -0.14 -11.35
N MET A 154 -11.15 -1.12 -10.49
CA MET A 154 -10.71 -2.45 -10.92
C MET A 154 -11.81 -3.18 -11.71
N ILE A 155 -13.08 -3.09 -11.27
CA ILE A 155 -14.24 -3.61 -12.02
C ILE A 155 -14.32 -2.92 -13.39
N GLU A 156 -14.38 -1.60 -13.41
CA GLU A 156 -14.62 -0.80 -14.62
C GLU A 156 -13.48 -0.94 -15.65
N ARG A 157 -12.22 -1.01 -15.19
CA ARG A 157 -11.05 -0.96 -16.08
C ARG A 157 -10.53 -2.33 -16.47
N PHE A 158 -10.59 -3.29 -15.56
CA PHE A 158 -9.98 -4.61 -15.77
C PHE A 158 -11.03 -5.71 -15.92
N GLY A 159 -12.30 -5.43 -15.60
CA GLY A 159 -13.34 -6.47 -15.58
C GLY A 159 -13.21 -7.38 -14.36
N SER A 160 -12.59 -6.89 -13.28
CA SER A 160 -12.42 -7.66 -12.05
C SER A 160 -13.76 -7.97 -11.38
N ASP A 161 -13.88 -9.17 -10.85
CA ASP A 161 -15.03 -9.62 -10.06
C ASP A 161 -14.72 -9.50 -8.56
N PRO A 162 -15.40 -8.63 -7.80
CA PRO A 162 -15.19 -8.47 -6.36
C PRO A 162 -15.29 -9.79 -5.58
N ALA A 163 -16.18 -10.71 -5.99
CA ALA A 163 -16.35 -11.97 -5.29
C ALA A 163 -15.08 -12.84 -5.36
N SER A 164 -14.27 -12.66 -6.40
CA SER A 164 -12.99 -13.35 -6.58
C SER A 164 -11.78 -12.60 -6.01
N MET A 165 -11.94 -11.32 -5.64
CA MET A 165 -10.86 -10.52 -5.08
C MET A 165 -10.47 -10.99 -3.68
N ILE A 166 -9.16 -11.05 -3.44
CA ILE A 166 -8.58 -11.19 -2.11
C ILE A 166 -8.16 -9.80 -1.63
N VAL A 167 -8.74 -9.36 -0.52
CA VAL A 167 -8.39 -8.11 0.16
C VAL A 167 -7.67 -8.43 1.47
N GLN A 168 -6.47 -7.87 1.65
CA GLN A 168 -5.68 -8.01 2.86
C GLN A 168 -5.40 -6.63 3.47
N LEU A 169 -5.72 -6.47 4.76
CA LEU A 169 -5.42 -5.27 5.54
C LEU A 169 -4.12 -5.47 6.32
N SER A 170 -3.20 -4.52 6.23
CA SER A 170 -1.95 -4.50 7.00
C SER A 170 -2.20 -4.24 8.50
N PRO A 171 -1.17 -4.37 9.34
CA PRO A 171 -1.18 -3.73 10.66
C PRO A 171 -1.48 -2.24 10.54
N CYS A 172 -2.34 -1.74 11.42
CA CYS A 172 -2.78 -0.34 11.45
C CYS A 172 -3.21 0.04 12.87
N ILE A 173 -3.42 1.33 13.16
CA ILE A 173 -3.86 1.72 14.51
C ILE A 173 -5.33 1.36 14.73
N ARG A 174 -5.66 0.97 15.96
CA ARG A 174 -6.98 0.46 16.35
C ARG A 174 -7.42 1.03 17.70
N PRO A 175 -8.71 0.95 18.05
CA PRO A 175 -9.15 1.12 19.43
C PRO A 175 -8.39 0.18 20.39
N PRO A 176 -8.10 0.61 21.63
CA PRO A 176 -8.40 1.93 22.21
C PRO A 176 -7.39 3.03 21.84
N HIS A 177 -6.30 2.71 21.13
CA HIS A 177 -5.21 3.65 20.81
C HIS A 177 -5.60 4.73 19.78
N TYR A 178 -6.69 4.50 19.05
CA TYR A 178 -7.35 5.49 18.22
C TYR A 178 -8.87 5.29 18.26
N GLY A 179 -9.62 6.39 18.37
CA GLY A 179 -11.08 6.33 18.53
C GLY A 179 -11.86 5.93 17.27
N VAL A 180 -11.17 5.76 16.13
CA VAL A 180 -11.78 5.33 14.87
C VAL A 180 -11.21 3.99 14.47
N ASP A 181 -12.08 3.00 14.25
CA ASP A 181 -11.71 1.70 13.68
C ASP A 181 -11.95 1.71 12.16
N PHE A 182 -10.99 2.27 11.42
CA PHE A 182 -11.09 2.27 9.96
C PHE A 182 -10.84 0.89 9.36
N ALA A 183 -10.24 -0.07 10.07
CA ALA A 183 -10.13 -1.45 9.59
C ALA A 183 -11.51 -2.11 9.50
N ALA A 184 -12.33 -1.96 10.56
CA ALA A 184 -13.72 -2.41 10.55
C ALA A 184 -14.54 -1.75 9.43
N GLU A 185 -14.36 -0.44 9.21
CA GLU A 185 -15.04 0.28 8.15
C GLU A 185 -14.59 -0.15 6.74
N ILE A 186 -13.29 -0.38 6.52
CA ILE A 186 -12.78 -0.93 5.26
C ILE A 186 -13.40 -2.31 4.98
N ILE A 187 -13.48 -3.19 5.98
CA ILE A 187 -14.12 -4.50 5.83
C ILE A 187 -15.59 -4.34 5.44
N ARG A 188 -16.31 -3.39 6.06
CA ARG A 188 -17.71 -3.08 5.72
C ARG A 188 -17.84 -2.58 4.27
N GLN A 189 -16.93 -1.71 3.82
CA GLN A 189 -16.90 -1.20 2.44
C GLN A 189 -16.65 -2.31 1.42
N CYS A 190 -15.71 -3.22 1.69
CA CYS A 190 -15.45 -4.39 0.85
C CYS A 190 -16.68 -5.30 0.75
N ARG A 191 -17.32 -5.62 1.88
CA ARG A 191 -18.54 -6.46 1.90
C ARG A 191 -19.71 -5.83 1.16
N ALA A 192 -19.84 -4.51 1.20
CA ALA A 192 -20.88 -3.77 0.48
C ALA A 192 -20.70 -3.80 -1.06
N LEU A 193 -19.54 -4.26 -1.54
CA LEU A 193 -19.24 -4.49 -2.95
C LEU A 193 -19.10 -5.99 -3.26
N ASP A 194 -19.63 -6.86 -2.42
CA ASP A 194 -19.61 -8.32 -2.59
C ASP A 194 -18.23 -8.98 -2.56
N VAL A 195 -17.21 -8.31 -2.00
CA VAL A 195 -15.91 -8.95 -1.74
C VAL A 195 -16.06 -10.01 -0.65
N GLN A 196 -15.72 -11.25 -1.00
CA GLN A 196 -15.88 -12.41 -0.10
C GLN A 196 -14.61 -12.72 0.70
N HIS A 197 -13.43 -12.53 0.11
CA HIS A 197 -12.14 -12.94 0.71
C HIS A 197 -11.42 -11.76 1.36
N ILE A 198 -11.83 -11.41 2.58
CA ILE A 198 -11.26 -10.28 3.33
C ILE A 198 -10.47 -10.80 4.52
N HIS A 199 -9.20 -10.43 4.58
CA HIS A 199 -8.27 -10.83 5.62
C HIS A 199 -7.76 -9.59 6.35
N ASP A 200 -7.81 -9.62 7.67
CA ASP A 200 -7.29 -8.57 8.53
C ASP A 200 -6.10 -9.10 9.33
N SER A 201 -5.00 -8.36 9.37
CA SER A 201 -3.87 -8.65 10.26
C SER A 201 -4.26 -8.66 11.74
N GLY A 202 -5.34 -7.95 12.11
CA GLY A 202 -5.81 -7.78 13.48
C GLY A 202 -4.82 -7.06 14.40
N THR A 203 -3.70 -6.56 13.86
CA THR A 203 -2.59 -6.03 14.65
C THR A 203 -2.68 -4.51 14.77
N CYS A 204 -2.47 -4.00 15.98
CA CYS A 204 -2.43 -2.56 16.28
C CYS A 204 -0.98 -2.05 16.26
N THR A 205 -0.66 -1.08 15.39
CA THR A 205 0.69 -0.50 15.28
C THR A 205 1.16 0.22 16.53
N ALA A 206 0.23 0.76 17.33
CA ALA A 206 0.56 1.45 18.58
C ALA A 206 0.87 0.49 19.74
N CYS A 207 0.53 -0.80 19.63
CA CYS A 207 0.75 -1.78 20.70
C CYS A 207 2.18 -2.33 20.73
N ASP A 208 2.91 -2.28 19.61
CA ASP A 208 4.26 -2.82 19.50
C ASP A 208 5.15 -1.87 18.70
N LEU A 209 5.73 -0.91 19.42
CA LEU A 209 6.70 0.04 18.87
C LEU A 209 8.08 -0.59 18.64
N GLY A 210 8.31 -1.85 19.02
CA GLY A 210 9.51 -2.58 18.62
C GLY A 210 9.41 -3.04 17.16
N ARG A 211 8.19 -3.36 16.73
CA ARG A 211 7.90 -3.93 15.41
C ARG A 211 7.31 -2.94 14.42
N TYR A 212 6.62 -1.89 14.88
CA TYR A 212 5.96 -0.92 14.02
C TYR A 212 6.32 0.53 14.35
N TYR A 213 6.20 1.40 13.35
CA TYR A 213 6.13 2.84 13.54
C TYR A 213 4.69 3.26 13.81
N SER A 214 4.47 4.15 14.77
CA SER A 214 3.14 4.67 15.09
C SER A 214 3.18 6.19 15.25
N TYR A 215 2.52 6.89 14.33
CA TYR A 215 2.44 8.35 14.36
C TYR A 215 1.77 8.86 15.64
N ARG A 216 0.70 8.20 16.07
CA ARG A 216 -0.08 8.56 17.25
C ARG A 216 0.69 8.28 18.53
N ALA A 217 1.25 7.08 18.69
CA ALA A 217 1.97 6.72 19.91
C ALA A 217 3.27 7.53 20.07
N GLU A 218 3.93 7.85 18.95
CA GLU A 218 5.21 8.59 18.93
C GLU A 218 5.02 10.09 18.68
N LYS A 219 3.79 10.60 18.84
CA LYS A 219 3.45 12.04 18.83
C LYS A 219 3.96 12.78 17.58
N GLY A 220 3.88 12.11 16.43
CA GLY A 220 4.20 12.65 15.11
C GLY A 220 5.66 12.53 14.68
N LYS A 221 6.57 12.17 15.59
CA LYS A 221 7.99 11.93 15.28
C LYS A 221 8.24 10.43 15.16
N THR A 222 8.11 9.91 13.96
CA THR A 222 8.18 8.47 13.69
C THR A 222 8.65 8.18 12.27
N GLY A 223 9.14 6.96 12.02
CA GLY A 223 9.44 6.43 10.69
C GLY A 223 8.20 6.01 9.90
N ARG A 224 8.38 5.28 8.80
CA ARG A 224 7.29 4.75 7.98
C ARG A 224 7.57 3.30 7.63
N MET A 225 6.57 2.45 7.82
CA MET A 225 6.53 1.14 7.17
C MET A 225 6.32 1.34 5.67
N LEU A 226 6.82 0.40 4.87
CA LEU A 226 6.60 0.33 3.43
C LEU A 226 5.79 -0.93 3.10
N ALA A 227 4.59 -0.75 2.55
CA ALA A 227 3.84 -1.83 1.93
C ALA A 227 4.23 -1.92 0.46
N VAL A 228 4.48 -3.13 -0.05
CA VAL A 228 4.78 -3.38 -1.46
C VAL A 228 3.95 -4.55 -1.99
N LEU A 229 3.40 -4.38 -3.19
CA LEU A 229 2.65 -5.41 -3.92
C LEU A 229 3.06 -5.38 -5.38
N GLY A 230 3.19 -6.52 -6.04
CA GLY A 230 3.40 -6.57 -7.47
C GLY A 230 2.96 -7.90 -8.07
N MET A 231 2.63 -7.89 -9.36
CA MET A 231 2.15 -9.06 -10.08
C MET A 231 3.32 -9.73 -10.82
N THR A 232 3.48 -11.04 -10.63
CA THR A 232 4.59 -11.85 -11.19
C THR A 232 4.44 -12.21 -12.65
#